data_AF-A7LNE4-F1
#
_entry.id   AF-A7LNE4-F1
#
_cell.length_a   1.000
_cell.length_b   1.000
_cell.length_c   1.000
_cell.angle_alpha   90.00
_cell.angle_beta   90.00
_cell.angle_gamma   90.00
#
_symmetry.space_group_name_H-M   'P 1'
#
loop_
_entity.id
_entity.type
_entity.pdbx_description
1 polymer ?
#
loop_
_entity_poly.entity_id
_entity_poly.type
_entity_poly.pdbx_seq_one_letter_code
_entity_poly.pdbx_strand_id
1 'polypeptide(L)'
;MNNKILETLEFDRIKGQLAQYLVSAAGHRELTQLVPQTDYEAVKELLTETTDGADILRLEDGIPIPQLADIKPQLKRLKIKANLNGTELAQITKVLQTSMSVKNFF
;
A
#
# COMPACT_ATOMS: atom_id res chain seq x y z
N MET A 1 6.92 11.55 -18.97
CA MET A 1 7.28 10.19 -19.43
C MET A 1 6.55 9.89 -20.73
N ASN A 2 7.14 9.17 -21.68
CA ASN A 2 6.50 8.82 -22.96
C ASN A 2 5.72 7.49 -22.83
N ASN A 3 4.41 7.48 -23.10
CA ASN A 3 3.54 6.31 -22.95
C ASN A 3 4.02 5.08 -23.75
N LYS A 4 4.63 5.30 -24.93
CA LYS A 4 5.19 4.22 -25.76
C LYS A 4 6.26 3.40 -25.05
N ILE A 5 7.03 4.04 -24.17
CA ILE A 5 8.11 3.36 -23.43
C ILE A 5 7.49 2.45 -22.36
N LEU A 6 6.41 2.89 -21.69
CA LEU A 6 5.71 2.10 -20.68
C LEU A 6 5.06 0.84 -21.26
N GLU A 7 4.48 0.96 -22.46
CA GLU A 7 3.94 -0.17 -23.22
C GLU A 7 5.04 -1.14 -23.63
N THR A 8 6.18 -0.64 -24.13
CA THR A 8 7.32 -1.48 -24.53
C THR A 8 7.92 -2.24 -23.34
N LEU A 9 7.95 -1.59 -22.16
CA LEU A 9 8.45 -2.20 -20.92
C LEU A 9 7.44 -3.15 -20.26
N GLU A 10 6.25 -3.31 -20.83
CA GLU A 10 5.14 -4.07 -20.25
C GLU A 10 4.86 -3.70 -18.78
N PHE A 11 5.01 -2.43 -18.42
CA PHE A 11 4.96 -2.00 -17.01
C PHE A 11 3.62 -2.31 -16.34
N ASP A 12 2.53 -2.21 -17.09
CA ASP A 12 1.20 -2.59 -16.60
C ASP A 12 1.05 -4.08 -16.33
N ARG A 13 1.76 -4.94 -17.07
CA ARG A 13 1.79 -6.39 -16.83
C ARG A 13 2.51 -6.71 -15.52
N ILE A 14 3.64 -6.04 -15.27
CA ILE A 14 4.39 -6.17 -14.00
C ILE A 14 3.52 -5.72 -12.83
N LYS A 15 2.83 -4.58 -12.95
CA LYS A 15 1.86 -4.13 -11.93
C LYS A 15 0.77 -5.17 -11.70
N GLY A 16 0.24 -5.78 -12.76
CA GLY A 16 -0.74 -6.86 -12.66
C GLY A 16 -0.24 -8.07 -11.86
N GLN A 17 1.01 -8.48 -12.08
CA GLN A 17 1.65 -9.55 -11.30
C GLN A 17 1.89 -9.17 -9.84
N LEU A 18 2.18 -7.90 -9.54
CA LEU A 18 2.35 -7.42 -8.17
C LEU A 18 1.02 -7.37 -7.40
N ALA A 19 -0.07 -7.04 -8.10
CA ALA A 19 -1.39 -6.84 -7.49
C ALA A 19 -1.90 -8.04 -6.68
N GLN A 20 -1.54 -9.27 -7.08
CA GLN A 20 -1.97 -10.48 -6.38
C GLN A 20 -1.33 -10.65 -4.98
N TYR A 21 -0.21 -9.98 -4.72
CA TYR A 21 0.50 -10.03 -3.45
C TYR A 21 0.08 -8.91 -2.48
N LEU A 22 -0.72 -7.94 -2.95
CA LEU A 22 -1.17 -6.83 -2.13
C LEU A 22 -2.38 -7.22 -1.29
N VAL A 23 -2.33 -6.89 0.00
CA VAL A 23 -3.39 -7.22 0.98
C VAL A 23 -4.20 -6.01 1.42
N SER A 24 -3.70 -4.79 1.21
CA SER A 24 -4.34 -3.56 1.69
C SER A 24 -4.88 -2.72 0.54
N ALA A 25 -6.04 -2.09 0.75
CA ALA A 25 -6.59 -1.14 -0.20
C ALA A 25 -5.67 0.08 -0.44
N ALA A 26 -4.78 0.40 0.51
CA ALA A 26 -3.75 1.42 0.35
C ALA A 26 -2.68 0.97 -0.66
N GLY A 27 -2.14 -0.24 -0.50
CA GLY A 27 -1.14 -0.80 -1.42
C GLY A 27 -1.65 -0.90 -2.85
N HIS A 28 -2.90 -1.31 -3.06
CA HIS A 28 -3.50 -1.32 -4.41
C HIS A 28 -3.55 0.07 -5.03
N ARG A 29 -3.78 1.13 -4.25
CA ARG A 29 -3.77 2.51 -4.76
C ARG A 29 -2.37 2.98 -5.10
N GLU A 30 -1.40 2.70 -4.24
CA GLU A 30 0.00 3.03 -4.51
C GLU A 30 0.46 2.34 -5.80
N LEU A 31 0.11 1.07 -5.99
CA LEU A 31 0.39 0.34 -7.23
C LEU A 31 -0.23 1.02 -8.47
N THR A 32 -1.46 1.53 -8.38
CA THR A 32 -2.07 2.25 -9.52
C THR A 32 -1.38 3.57 -9.85
N GLN A 33 -0.74 4.20 -8.85
CA GLN A 33 -0.01 5.46 -8.99
C GLN A 33 1.48 5.25 -9.30
N LEU A 34 1.96 4.02 -9.16
CA LEU A 34 3.34 3.66 -9.43
C LEU A 34 3.65 3.93 -10.91
N VAL A 35 4.66 4.77 -11.12
CA VAL A 35 5.24 5.10 -12.42
C VAL A 35 6.76 5.01 -12.30
N PRO A 36 7.47 4.68 -13.39
CA PRO A 36 8.93 4.68 -13.35
C PRO A 36 9.46 6.05 -12.92
N GLN A 37 10.62 6.07 -12.26
CA GLN A 37 11.32 7.29 -11.88
C GLN A 37 12.56 7.46 -12.75
N THR A 38 12.91 8.71 -13.06
CA THR A 38 14.12 9.05 -13.83
C THR A 38 15.19 9.72 -12.98
N ASP A 39 14.84 10.14 -11.76
CA ASP A 39 15.76 10.72 -10.81
C ASP A 39 16.56 9.61 -10.11
N TYR A 40 17.89 9.75 -10.10
CA TYR A 40 18.77 8.71 -9.59
C TYR A 40 18.62 8.50 -8.09
N GLU A 41 18.57 9.59 -7.31
CA GLU A 41 18.45 9.48 -5.85
C GLU A 41 17.11 8.88 -5.44
N ALA A 42 16.01 9.29 -6.09
CA ALA A 42 14.70 8.68 -5.88
C ALA A 42 14.69 7.18 -6.22
N VAL A 43 15.31 6.76 -7.32
CA VAL A 43 15.41 5.34 -7.69
C VAL A 43 16.23 4.56 -6.67
N LYS A 44 17.36 5.13 -6.21
CA LYS A 44 18.21 4.51 -5.20
C LYS A 44 17.48 4.32 -3.88
N GLU A 45 16.71 5.31 -3.45
CA GLU A 45 15.89 5.23 -2.23
C GLU A 45 14.84 4.12 -2.34
N LEU A 46 14.08 4.08 -3.45
CA LEU A 46 13.08 3.03 -3.70
C LEU A 46 13.69 1.61 -3.73
N LEU A 47 14.87 1.45 -4.31
CA LEU A 47 15.57 0.16 -4.33
C LEU A 47 16.07 -0.23 -2.93
N THR A 48 16.51 0.74 -2.14
CA THR A 48 16.94 0.51 -0.74
C THR A 48 15.75 0.05 0.09
N GLU A 49 14.62 0.77 0.02
CA GLU A 49 13.37 0.40 0.72
C GLU A 49 12.88 -1.00 0.31
N THR A 50 12.98 -1.33 -0.99
CA THR A 50 12.61 -2.68 -1.49
C THR A 50 13.52 -3.76 -0.90
N THR A 51 14.82 -3.48 -0.78
CA THR A 51 15.79 -4.43 -0.22
C THR A 51 15.52 -4.66 1.26
N ASP A 52 15.31 -3.59 2.02
CA ASP A 52 14.96 -3.66 3.44
C ASP A 52 13.66 -4.45 3.66
N GLY A 53 12.63 -4.20 2.84
CA GLY A 53 11.38 -4.93 2.88
C GLY A 53 11.53 -6.42 2.56
N ALA A 54 12.38 -6.76 1.58
CA ALA A 54 12.68 -8.16 1.25
C ALA A 54 13.43 -8.88 2.39
N ASP A 55 14.34 -8.18 3.07
CA ASP A 55 15.03 -8.73 4.23
C ASP A 55 14.10 -8.91 5.43
N ILE A 56 13.21 -7.96 5.71
CA ILE A 56 12.17 -8.11 6.74
C ILE A 56 11.28 -9.32 6.44
N LEU A 57 10.85 -9.48 5.20
CA LEU A 57 10.04 -10.64 4.79
C LEU A 57 10.78 -11.97 4.98
N ARG A 58 12.09 -11.98 4.73
CA ARG A 58 12.93 -13.17 4.83
C ARG A 58 13.30 -13.52 6.27
N LEU A 59 13.50 -12.53 7.14
CA LEU A 59 14.04 -12.69 8.49
C LEU A 59 12.96 -12.77 9.57
N GLU A 60 11.89 -11.98 9.43
CA GLU A 60 10.87 -11.77 10.47
C GLU A 60 9.47 -12.26 10.02
N ASP A 61 9.39 -13.09 8.98
CA ASP A 61 8.16 -13.57 8.34
C ASP A 61 7.22 -12.46 7.81
N GLY A 62 7.75 -11.24 7.68
CA GLY A 62 7.06 -10.07 7.13
C GLY A 62 6.33 -9.21 8.16
N ILE A 63 5.95 -8.01 7.71
CA ILE A 63 5.25 -7.03 8.55
C ILE A 63 3.81 -7.51 8.78
N PRO A 64 3.28 -7.49 10.02
CA PRO A 64 1.95 -7.99 10.36
C PRO A 64 0.84 -7.04 9.86
N ILE A 65 0.64 -6.98 8.54
CA ILE A 65 -0.40 -6.19 7.89
C ILE A 65 -1.53 -7.14 7.44
N PRO A 66 -2.66 -7.21 8.15
CA PRO A 66 -3.80 -8.00 7.72
C PRO A 66 -4.48 -7.36 6.51
N GLN A 67 -5.46 -8.06 5.93
CA GLN A 67 -6.31 -7.46 4.90
C GLN A 67 -7.08 -6.26 5.46
N LEU A 68 -6.83 -5.08 4.86
CA LEU A 68 -7.39 -3.79 5.26
C LEU A 68 -8.32 -3.25 4.18
N ALA A 69 -9.56 -2.96 4.59
CA ALA A 69 -10.55 -2.31 3.74
C ALA A 69 -10.22 -0.83 3.52
N ASP A 70 -10.75 -0.26 2.44
CA ASP A 70 -10.71 1.19 2.26
C ASP A 70 -11.66 1.89 3.23
N ILE A 71 -11.09 2.71 4.12
CA ILE A 71 -11.84 3.50 5.10
C ILE A 71 -12.07 4.97 4.67
N LYS A 72 -11.58 5.40 3.50
CA LYS A 72 -11.74 6.80 3.05
C LYS A 72 -13.20 7.24 2.95
N PRO A 73 -14.16 6.44 2.44
CA PRO A 73 -15.57 6.82 2.41
C PRO A 73 -16.16 7.09 3.80
N GLN A 74 -15.84 6.22 4.76
CA GLN A 74 -16.28 6.25 6.15
C GLN A 74 -15.72 7.51 6.83
N LEU A 75 -14.44 7.81 6.62
CA LEU A 75 -13.81 9.03 7.14
C LEU A 75 -14.41 10.31 6.52
N LYS A 76 -14.74 10.32 5.23
CA LYS A 76 -15.42 11.45 4.58
C LYS A 76 -16.81 11.68 5.17
N ARG A 77 -17.57 10.61 5.43
CA ARG A 77 -18.88 10.67 6.10
C ARG A 77 -18.77 11.23 7.51
N LEU A 78 -17.77 10.78 8.27
CA LEU A 78 -17.51 11.29 9.61
C LEU A 78 -17.20 12.78 9.61
N LYS A 79 -16.43 13.27 8.62
CA LYS A 79 -16.10 14.70 8.47
C LYS A 79 -17.32 15.59 8.28
N ILE A 80 -18.38 15.10 7.63
CA ILE A 80 -19.65 15.81 7.44
C ILE A 80 -20.67 15.54 8.57
N LYS A 81 -20.20 15.03 9.73
CA LYS A 81 -21.01 14.69 10.91
C LYS A 81 -22.07 13.61 10.67
N ALA A 82 -21.87 12.74 9.68
CA ALA A 82 -22.74 11.60 9.48
C ALA A 82 -22.41 10.49 10.49
N ASN A 83 -23.42 9.68 10.83
CA ASN A 83 -23.24 8.52 11.69
C ASN A 83 -22.52 7.38 10.93
N LEU A 84 -21.71 6.62 11.67
CA LEU A 84 -21.09 5.38 11.20
C LEU A 84 -21.88 4.18 11.75
N ASN A 85 -22.01 3.13 10.94
CA ASN A 85 -22.57 1.87 11.42
C ASN A 85 -21.48 1.00 12.11
N GLY A 86 -21.89 -0.08 12.76
CA GLY A 86 -20.97 -0.98 13.48
C GLY A 86 -19.87 -1.58 12.61
N THR A 87 -20.17 -1.91 11.35
CA THR A 87 -19.20 -2.46 10.39
C THR A 87 -18.14 -1.42 10.01
N GLU A 88 -18.55 -0.18 9.76
CA GLU A 88 -17.65 0.94 9.45
C GLU A 88 -16.71 1.25 10.61
N LEU A 89 -17.24 1.24 11.84
CA LEU A 89 -16.44 1.41 13.05
C LEU A 89 -15.42 0.27 13.20
N ALA A 90 -15.84 -0.99 13.02
CA ALA A 90 -14.95 -2.14 13.10
C ALA A 90 -13.81 -2.06 12.07
N GLN A 91 -14.09 -1.61 10.85
CA GLN A 91 -13.06 -1.40 9.81
C GLN A 91 -12.06 -0.33 10.22
N ILE A 92 -12.50 0.80 10.79
CA ILE A 92 -11.62 1.85 11.30
C ILE A 92 -10.77 1.32 12.46
N THR A 93 -11.37 0.61 13.41
CA THR A 93 -10.65 -0.01 14.54
C THR A 93 -9.57 -0.96 14.05
N LYS A 94 -9.86 -1.79 13.03
CA LYS A 94 -8.87 -2.72 12.46
C LYS A 94 -7.67 -2.00 11.85
N VAL A 95 -7.90 -0.88 11.15
CA VAL A 95 -6.82 -0.04 10.63
C VAL A 95 -5.98 0.53 11.77
N LEU A 96 -6.60 1.08 12.81
CA LEU A 96 -5.87 1.64 13.98
C LEU A 96 -5.06 0.58 14.73
N GLN A 97 -5.62 -0.61 14.94
CA GLN A 97 -4.92 -1.74 15.55
C GLN A 97 -3.71 -2.15 14.72
N THR A 98 -3.87 -2.24 13.40
CA THR A 98 -2.75 -2.55 12.50
C THR A 98 -1.68 -1.49 12.56
N SER A 99 -2.03 -0.20 12.57
CA SER A 99 -1.05 0.88 12.75
C SER A 99 -0.27 0.75 14.06
N MET A 100 -0.93 0.33 15.14
CA MET A 100 -0.26 0.06 16.42
C MET A 100 0.66 -1.17 16.34
N SER A 101 0.22 -2.25 15.70
CA SER A 101 1.03 -3.46 15.50
C SER A 101 2.29 -3.16 14.67
N VAL A 102 2.16 -2.39 13.59
CA VAL A 102 3.30 -1.97 12.76
C VAL A 102 4.24 -1.07 13.57
N LYS A 103 3.71 -0.14 14.36
CA LYS A 103 4.54 0.70 15.24
C LYS A 103 5.30 -0.11 16.28
N ASN A 104 4.75 -1.21 16.79
CA ASN A 104 5.43 -2.06 17.77
C ASN A 104 6.42 -3.03 17.14
N PHE A 105 6.31 -3.27 15.83
CA PHE A 105 7.21 -4.14 15.07
C PHE A 105 8.54 -3.45 14.78
N PHE A 106 8.52 -2.14 14.51
CA PHE A 106 9.70 -1.29 14.27
C PHE A 106 10.15 -0.58 15.55
#